data_AF-A0A7W1IKB9-F1
#
_entry.id   AF-A0A7W1IKB9-F1
#
_cell.length_a   1.000
_cell.length_b   1.000
_cell.length_c   1.000
_cell.angle_alpha   90.00
_cell.angle_beta   90.00
_cell.angle_gamma   90.00
#
_symmetry.space_group_name_H-M   'P 1'
#
loop_
_entity.id
_entity.type
_entity.pdbx_description
1 polymer ?
#
loop_
_entity_poly.entity_id
_entity_poly.type
_entity_poly.pdbx_seq_one_letter_code
_entity_poly.pdbx_strand_id
1 'polypeptide(L)'
;MTTRLRARHALAVATIAVLALAIPAAAQDKRADHRDFDALLRTHVVNGLVDYDAFESAPEFRRYLAMLAAVDPAGLPAQELLAFWINAYNAYTIQLINQHHERRSIRNINRSFGLRLKGPWKERLAVVGGRDYSLDEIEHEVIRKKFREPRIHFALVCAALGCPVLRGEAYRGDRIDQQLDDQAHRFLLESPTKNRVDVTSRTLHASPIFNWYI
;
A
#
# COMPACT_ATOMS: atom_id res chain seq x y z
N MET A 1 -28.74 -58.18 -73.42
CA MET A 1 -27.95 -58.19 -72.16
C MET A 1 -27.35 -56.80 -71.96
N THR A 2 -27.90 -56.01 -71.04
CA THR A 2 -27.35 -54.68 -70.66
C THR A 2 -27.55 -54.49 -69.17
N THR A 3 -26.46 -54.62 -68.41
CA THR A 3 -26.45 -54.52 -66.95
C THR A 3 -26.29 -53.04 -66.56
N ARG A 4 -27.27 -52.46 -65.85
CA ARG A 4 -27.15 -51.12 -65.25
C ARG A 4 -26.64 -51.25 -63.81
N LEU A 5 -25.46 -50.70 -63.53
CA LEU A 5 -24.91 -50.55 -62.19
C LEU A 5 -25.51 -49.29 -61.54
N ARG A 6 -26.21 -49.43 -60.41
CA ARG A 6 -26.65 -48.28 -59.59
C ARG A 6 -25.65 -48.08 -58.44
N ALA A 7 -24.87 -47.01 -58.49
CA ALA A 7 -24.06 -46.56 -57.37
C ALA A 7 -25.00 -46.01 -56.28
N ARG A 8 -24.92 -46.58 -55.07
CA ARG A 8 -25.58 -46.04 -53.87
C ARG A 8 -24.61 -45.05 -53.22
N HIS A 9 -24.94 -43.76 -53.26
CA HIS A 9 -24.23 -42.75 -52.47
C HIS A 9 -24.69 -42.85 -51.01
N ALA A 10 -23.83 -43.38 -50.14
CA ALA A 10 -24.01 -43.30 -48.70
C ALA A 10 -23.51 -41.91 -48.25
N LEU A 11 -24.43 -41.06 -47.80
CA LEU A 11 -24.09 -39.79 -47.16
C LEU A 11 -23.53 -40.10 -45.76
N ALA A 12 -22.23 -39.94 -45.56
CA ALA A 12 -21.63 -39.99 -44.24
C ALA A 12 -21.90 -38.68 -43.51
N VAL A 13 -22.77 -38.71 -42.49
CA VAL A 13 -23.00 -37.57 -41.59
C VAL A 13 -21.81 -37.52 -40.61
N ALA A 14 -20.92 -36.57 -40.81
CA ALA A 14 -19.81 -36.31 -39.90
C ALA A 14 -20.31 -35.55 -38.66
N THR A 15 -20.39 -36.23 -37.52
CA THR A 15 -20.72 -35.62 -36.23
C THR A 15 -19.52 -34.80 -35.76
N ILE A 16 -19.60 -33.47 -35.84
CA ILE A 16 -18.59 -32.57 -35.29
C ILE A 16 -18.77 -32.54 -33.76
N ALA A 17 -17.88 -33.21 -33.04
CA ALA A 17 -17.77 -33.08 -31.60
C ALA A 17 -17.20 -31.69 -31.26
N VAL A 18 -18.04 -30.79 -30.77
CA VAL A 18 -17.58 -29.50 -30.23
C VAL A 18 -16.93 -29.77 -28.89
N LEU A 19 -15.60 -29.82 -28.88
CA LEU A 19 -14.80 -29.86 -27.65
C LEU A 19 -14.92 -28.48 -26.99
N ALA A 20 -15.77 -28.35 -25.98
CA ALA A 20 -15.83 -27.15 -25.15
C ALA A 20 -14.49 -27.01 -24.43
N LEU A 21 -13.61 -26.14 -24.94
CA LEU A 21 -12.43 -25.67 -24.22
C LEU A 21 -12.94 -24.97 -22.96
N ALA A 22 -12.74 -25.60 -21.80
CA ALA A 22 -12.93 -24.95 -20.52
C ALA A 22 -11.97 -23.75 -20.48
N ILE A 23 -12.52 -22.55 -20.66
CA ILE A 23 -11.79 -21.31 -20.40
C ILE A 23 -11.42 -21.37 -18.92
N PRO A 24 -10.14 -21.36 -18.54
CA PRO A 24 -9.77 -21.30 -17.14
C PRO A 24 -10.43 -20.04 -16.57
N ALA A 25 -11.26 -20.21 -15.54
CA ALA A 25 -11.76 -19.09 -14.77
C ALA A 25 -10.53 -18.28 -14.34
N ALA A 26 -10.41 -17.04 -14.81
CA ALA A 26 -9.36 -16.15 -14.37
C ALA A 26 -9.36 -16.20 -12.84
N ALA A 27 -8.22 -16.56 -12.25
CA ALA A 27 -8.07 -16.61 -10.81
C ALA A 27 -8.61 -15.28 -10.26
N GLN A 28 -9.63 -15.37 -9.41
CA GLN A 28 -10.26 -14.20 -8.83
C GLN A 28 -9.19 -13.54 -7.95
N ASP A 29 -8.54 -12.48 -8.45
CA ASP A 29 -7.48 -11.78 -7.74
C ASP A 29 -8.01 -11.33 -6.39
N LYS A 30 -7.62 -12.02 -5.32
CA LYS A 30 -7.99 -11.64 -3.95
C LYS A 30 -7.34 -10.28 -3.67
N ARG A 31 -8.16 -9.25 -3.45
CA ARG A 31 -7.74 -7.86 -3.24
C ARG A 31 -8.38 -7.27 -1.99
N ALA A 32 -7.67 -6.38 -1.31
CA ALA A 32 -8.21 -5.58 -0.22
C ALA A 32 -8.91 -4.34 -0.79
N ASP A 33 -10.00 -3.91 -0.14
CA ASP A 33 -10.78 -2.77 -0.62
C ASP A 33 -10.25 -1.45 -0.04
N HIS A 34 -9.40 -0.78 -0.80
CA HIS A 34 -8.80 0.50 -0.40
C HIS A 34 -9.63 1.74 -0.79
N ARG A 35 -10.86 1.59 -1.31
CA ARG A 35 -11.62 2.72 -1.89
C ARG A 35 -11.95 3.83 -0.89
N ASP A 36 -12.37 3.49 0.33
CA ASP A 36 -12.68 4.48 1.37
C ASP A 36 -11.43 5.32 1.73
N PHE A 37 -10.27 4.66 1.88
CA PHE A 37 -9.01 5.37 2.16
C PHE A 37 -8.52 6.19 0.98
N ASP A 38 -8.61 5.64 -0.23
CA ASP A 38 -8.23 6.31 -1.47
C ASP A 38 -9.02 7.61 -1.68
N ALA A 39 -10.32 7.60 -1.42
CA ALA A 39 -11.17 8.78 -1.50
C ALA A 39 -10.78 9.85 -0.48
N LEU A 40 -10.49 9.46 0.77
CA LEU A 40 -10.03 10.38 1.80
C LEU A 40 -8.66 10.96 1.47
N LEU A 41 -7.70 10.14 1.03
CA LEU A 41 -6.37 10.61 0.65
C LEU A 41 -6.44 11.65 -0.47
N ARG A 42 -7.24 11.40 -1.53
CA ARG A 42 -7.38 12.36 -2.63
C ARG A 42 -7.98 13.70 -2.20
N THR A 43 -8.86 13.68 -1.20
CA THR A 43 -9.60 14.87 -0.76
C THR A 43 -8.84 15.65 0.31
N HIS A 44 -8.17 14.94 1.21
CA HIS A 44 -7.64 15.49 2.47
C HIS A 44 -6.11 15.39 2.59
N VAL A 45 -5.42 14.97 1.52
CA VAL A 45 -3.96 15.05 1.44
C VAL A 45 -3.55 15.95 0.28
N VAL A 46 -3.07 17.15 0.60
CA VAL A 46 -2.66 18.15 -0.38
C VAL A 46 -1.19 18.46 -0.18
N ASN A 47 -0.37 18.29 -1.24
CA ASN A 47 1.09 18.48 -1.19
C ASN A 47 1.76 17.69 -0.05
N GLY A 48 1.22 16.51 0.29
CA GLY A 48 1.72 15.66 1.37
C GLY A 48 1.27 16.06 2.79
N LEU A 49 0.51 17.16 2.93
CA LEU A 49 -0.07 17.59 4.21
C LEU A 49 -1.43 16.93 4.40
N VAL A 50 -1.63 16.35 5.58
CA VAL A 50 -2.85 15.61 5.94
C VAL A 50 -3.77 16.50 6.78
N ASP A 51 -5.04 16.58 6.39
CA ASP A 51 -6.10 17.14 7.22
C ASP A 51 -6.59 16.08 8.22
N TYR A 52 -5.91 16.03 9.37
CA TYR A 52 -6.18 15.05 10.44
C TYR A 52 -7.63 15.11 10.97
N ASP A 53 -8.20 16.31 11.08
CA ASP A 53 -9.54 16.51 11.62
C ASP A 53 -10.61 15.98 10.65
N ALA A 54 -10.39 16.12 9.33
CA ALA A 54 -11.24 15.51 8.33
C ALA A 54 -11.20 13.97 8.40
N PHE A 55 -10.02 13.38 8.56
CA PHE A 55 -9.91 11.93 8.76
C PHE A 55 -10.59 11.45 10.05
N GLU A 56 -10.49 12.22 11.15
CA GLU A 56 -11.09 11.89 12.44
C GLU A 56 -12.63 11.88 12.39
N SER A 57 -13.21 12.84 11.67
CA SER A 57 -14.66 12.99 11.53
C SER A 57 -15.27 12.02 10.49
N ALA A 58 -14.50 11.57 9.49
CA ALA A 58 -14.99 10.76 8.38
C ALA A 58 -15.42 9.33 8.80
N PRO A 59 -16.68 8.92 8.55
CA PRO A 59 -17.10 7.54 8.75
C PRO A 59 -16.37 6.55 7.81
N GLU A 60 -15.97 6.99 6.62
CA GLU A 60 -15.14 6.26 5.65
C GLU A 60 -13.87 5.73 6.32
N PHE A 61 -13.23 6.55 7.15
CA PHE A 61 -11.98 6.18 7.78
C PHE A 61 -12.18 5.06 8.81
N ARG A 62 -13.24 5.16 9.62
CA ARG A 62 -13.62 4.11 10.58
C ARG A 62 -13.95 2.79 9.87
N ARG A 63 -14.70 2.84 8.77
CA ARG A 63 -14.99 1.65 7.93
C ARG A 63 -13.72 1.04 7.38
N TYR A 64 -12.79 1.88 6.93
CA TYR A 64 -11.51 1.42 6.39
C TYR A 64 -10.65 0.72 7.45
N LEU A 65 -10.54 1.28 8.67
CA LEU A 65 -9.83 0.61 9.77
C LEU A 65 -10.49 -0.72 10.16
N ALA A 66 -11.83 -0.79 10.15
CA ALA A 66 -12.56 -2.03 10.38
C ALA A 66 -12.30 -3.08 9.27
N MET A 67 -12.18 -2.65 8.01
CA MET A 67 -11.79 -3.52 6.89
C MET A 67 -10.38 -4.08 7.11
N LEU A 68 -9.40 -3.24 7.49
CA LEU A 68 -8.04 -3.70 7.81
C LEU A 68 -8.03 -4.73 8.95
N ALA A 69 -8.86 -4.53 9.97
CA ALA A 69 -8.98 -5.45 11.10
C ALA A 69 -9.58 -6.80 10.69
N ALA A 70 -10.46 -6.84 9.68
CA ALA A 70 -11.18 -8.04 9.25
C ALA A 70 -10.48 -8.83 8.13
N VAL A 71 -9.67 -8.19 7.30
CA VAL A 71 -8.98 -8.86 6.18
C VAL A 71 -7.96 -9.88 6.70
N ASP A 72 -7.97 -11.08 6.13
CA ASP A 72 -6.88 -12.05 6.27
C ASP A 72 -5.75 -11.74 5.27
N PRO A 73 -4.61 -11.18 5.73
CA PRO A 73 -3.50 -10.84 4.85
C PRO A 73 -2.77 -12.08 4.32
N ALA A 74 -2.86 -13.24 4.97
CA ALA A 74 -2.09 -14.42 4.57
C ALA A 74 -2.50 -14.96 3.19
N GLY A 75 -3.75 -14.73 2.78
CA GLY A 75 -4.22 -15.13 1.45
C GLY A 75 -4.03 -14.09 0.34
N LEU A 76 -3.47 -12.90 0.61
CA LEU A 76 -3.27 -11.89 -0.44
C LEU A 76 -2.07 -12.23 -1.33
N PRO A 77 -2.15 -12.00 -2.66
CA PRO A 77 -1.00 -12.06 -3.56
C PRO A 77 0.11 -11.11 -3.11
N ALA A 78 1.38 -11.41 -3.44
CA ALA A 78 2.54 -10.68 -2.90
C ALA A 78 2.47 -9.15 -3.11
N GLN A 79 2.11 -8.69 -4.30
CA GLN A 79 2.00 -7.26 -4.62
C GLN A 79 0.86 -6.58 -3.84
N GLU A 80 -0.29 -7.26 -3.76
CA GLU A 80 -1.44 -6.78 -3.00
C GLU A 80 -1.16 -6.78 -1.50
N LEU A 81 -0.45 -7.78 -0.99
CA LEU A 81 -0.02 -7.86 0.40
C LEU A 81 0.90 -6.69 0.76
N LEU A 82 1.83 -6.33 -0.13
CA LEU A 82 2.68 -5.17 0.08
C LEU A 82 1.87 -3.86 0.11
N ALA A 83 1.01 -3.65 -0.87
CA ALA A 83 0.13 -2.49 -0.93
C ALA A 83 -0.74 -2.38 0.34
N PHE A 84 -1.34 -3.49 0.76
CA PHE A 84 -2.15 -3.60 1.96
C PHE A 84 -1.38 -3.16 3.21
N TRP A 85 -0.16 -3.67 3.42
CA TRP A 85 0.62 -3.31 4.61
C TRP A 85 1.12 -1.87 4.61
N ILE A 86 1.50 -1.32 3.45
CA ILE A 86 1.85 0.11 3.35
C ILE A 86 0.64 0.98 3.69
N ASN A 87 -0.54 0.65 3.13
CA ASN A 87 -1.75 1.38 3.42
C ASN A 87 -2.16 1.26 4.90
N ALA A 88 -2.02 0.08 5.50
CA ALA A 88 -2.30 -0.14 6.91
C ALA A 88 -1.38 0.71 7.79
N TYR A 89 -0.08 0.72 7.54
CA TYR A 89 0.87 1.57 8.26
C TYR A 89 0.47 3.05 8.17
N ASN A 90 0.24 3.56 6.96
CA ASN A 90 -0.06 4.98 6.75
C ASN A 90 -1.40 5.39 7.39
N ALA A 91 -2.44 4.56 7.29
CA ALA A 91 -3.71 4.80 7.95
C ALA A 91 -3.57 4.79 9.48
N TYR A 92 -2.85 3.83 10.04
CA TYR A 92 -2.64 3.78 11.48
C TYR A 92 -1.71 4.88 12.01
N THR A 93 -0.83 5.45 11.18
CA THR A 93 -0.12 6.69 11.54
C THR A 93 -1.09 7.87 11.69
N ILE A 94 -2.05 8.01 10.78
CA ILE A 94 -3.11 9.04 10.89
C ILE A 94 -3.94 8.78 12.15
N GLN A 95 -4.38 7.53 12.37
CA GLN A 95 -5.16 7.16 13.55
C GLN A 95 -4.42 7.46 14.87
N LEU A 96 -3.12 7.17 14.94
CA LEU A 96 -2.30 7.48 16.12
C LEU A 96 -2.29 8.99 16.42
N ILE A 97 -2.18 9.83 15.39
CA ILE A 97 -2.19 11.28 15.55
C ILE A 97 -3.56 11.77 16.02
N ASN A 98 -4.64 11.23 15.45
CA ASN A 98 -6.02 11.58 15.83
C ASN A 98 -6.35 11.14 17.25
N GLN A 99 -6.01 9.91 17.64
CA GLN A 99 -6.26 9.38 18.98
C GLN A 99 -5.62 10.21 20.10
N HIS A 100 -4.49 10.86 19.80
CA HIS A 100 -3.79 11.73 20.76
C HIS A 100 -4.06 13.24 20.56
N HIS A 101 -4.93 13.60 19.61
CA HIS A 101 -5.22 14.99 19.22
C HIS A 101 -3.96 15.85 18.98
N GLU A 102 -2.88 15.25 18.48
CA GLU A 102 -1.61 15.93 18.27
C GLU A 102 -1.61 16.60 16.88
N ARG A 103 -1.13 17.84 16.77
CA ARG A 103 -1.12 18.60 15.51
C ARG A 103 0.20 19.33 15.24
N ARG A 104 1.12 19.35 16.21
CA ARG A 104 2.44 19.98 16.11
C ARG A 104 3.51 18.97 15.73
N SER A 105 3.56 17.83 16.41
CA SER A 105 4.54 16.78 16.11
C SER A 105 4.14 15.46 16.72
N ILE A 106 4.08 14.40 15.90
CA ILE A 106 3.91 13.02 16.36
C ILE A 106 4.92 12.64 17.46
N ARG A 107 6.09 13.28 17.52
CA ARG A 107 7.11 13.04 18.55
C ARG A 107 6.71 13.50 19.95
N ASN A 108 5.62 14.26 20.10
CA ASN A 108 5.09 14.70 21.40
C ASN A 108 4.20 13.63 22.05
N ILE A 109 3.65 12.72 21.26
CA ILE A 109 2.87 11.59 21.75
C ILE A 109 3.74 10.74 22.68
N ASN A 110 3.15 10.27 23.79
CA ASN A 110 3.80 9.50 24.85
C ASN A 110 4.96 10.24 25.55
N ARG A 111 4.94 11.57 25.56
CA ARG A 111 5.76 12.39 26.46
C ARG A 111 4.97 12.83 27.68
N SER A 112 5.62 12.79 28.84
CA SER A 112 5.14 13.39 30.08
C SER A 112 6.26 14.19 30.71
N PHE A 113 5.99 15.44 31.12
CA PHE A 113 6.98 16.37 31.69
C PHE A 113 8.28 16.50 30.86
N GLY A 114 8.18 16.42 29.52
CA GLY A 114 9.34 16.51 28.62
C GLY A 114 10.14 15.21 28.45
N LEU A 115 9.93 14.18 29.28
CA LEU A 115 10.53 12.85 29.12
C LEU A 115 9.67 11.95 28.24
N ARG A 116 10.33 11.18 27.36
CA ARG A 116 9.67 10.19 26.50
C ARG A 116 9.71 8.82 27.18
N LEU A 117 8.55 8.33 27.63
CA LEU A 117 8.44 6.99 28.21
C LEU A 117 8.60 5.91 27.14
N LYS A 118 7.92 6.09 26.01
CA LYS A 118 7.90 5.16 24.88
C LYS A 118 7.74 5.94 23.58
N GLY A 119 8.32 5.44 22.48
CA GLY A 119 8.12 6.09 21.19
C GLY A 119 6.68 5.92 20.67
N PRO A 120 6.14 6.92 19.95
CA PRO A 120 4.77 6.85 19.43
C PRO A 120 4.56 5.61 18.56
N TRP A 121 5.52 5.29 17.69
CA TRP A 121 5.46 4.12 16.81
C TRP A 121 5.48 2.76 17.51
N LYS A 122 5.78 2.71 18.82
CA LYS A 122 5.75 1.46 19.62
C LYS A 122 4.41 1.24 20.33
N GLU A 123 3.48 2.19 20.26
CA GLU A 123 2.13 2.03 20.79
C GLU A 123 1.38 0.97 19.98
N ARG A 124 0.70 0.04 20.66
CA ARG A 124 -0.09 -1.00 19.99
C ARG A 124 -1.49 -0.47 19.76
N LEU A 125 -1.76 0.08 18.59
CA LEU A 125 -3.07 0.62 18.21
C LEU A 125 -3.61 0.02 16.90
N ALA A 126 -2.74 -0.60 16.11
CA ALA A 126 -3.09 -1.03 14.77
C ALA A 126 -3.68 -2.44 14.81
N VAL A 127 -4.98 -2.58 14.54
CA VAL A 127 -5.63 -3.88 14.45
C VAL A 127 -5.67 -4.33 12.99
N VAL A 128 -4.96 -5.40 12.65
CA VAL A 128 -4.88 -5.93 11.29
C VAL A 128 -5.07 -7.44 11.32
N GLY A 129 -6.05 -7.96 10.56
CA GLY A 129 -6.37 -9.38 10.55
C GLY A 129 -6.60 -9.98 11.94
N GLY A 130 -7.31 -9.26 12.81
CA GLY A 130 -7.65 -9.68 14.17
C GLY A 130 -6.50 -9.63 15.18
N ARG A 131 -5.33 -9.10 14.81
CA ARG A 131 -4.17 -8.97 15.72
C ARG A 131 -3.76 -7.50 15.89
N ASP A 132 -3.38 -7.16 17.11
CA ASP A 132 -2.83 -5.85 17.44
C ASP A 132 -1.37 -5.75 16.99
N TYR A 133 -0.97 -4.59 16.49
CA TYR A 133 0.37 -4.23 16.08
C TYR A 133 0.70 -2.81 16.54
N SER A 134 1.99 -2.56 16.71
CA SER A 134 2.57 -1.23 16.65
C SER A 134 3.03 -0.91 15.23
N LEU A 135 3.19 0.38 14.92
CA LEU A 135 3.73 0.81 13.61
C LEU A 135 5.16 0.27 13.42
N ASP A 136 5.97 0.23 14.47
CA ASP A 136 7.31 -0.38 14.47
C ASP A 136 7.25 -1.86 14.05
N GLU A 137 6.30 -2.64 14.57
CA GLU A 137 6.13 -4.05 14.19
C GLU A 137 5.67 -4.19 12.73
N ILE A 138 4.74 -3.37 12.26
CA ILE A 138 4.31 -3.41 10.86
C ILE A 138 5.52 -3.16 9.95
N GLU A 139 6.32 -2.14 10.23
CA GLU A 139 7.48 -1.80 9.42
C GLU A 139 8.59 -2.86 9.52
N HIS A 140 9.06 -3.18 10.73
CA HIS A 140 10.27 -3.96 10.94
C HIS A 140 10.03 -5.47 10.92
N GLU A 141 8.92 -5.92 11.49
CA GLU A 141 8.65 -7.35 11.71
C GLU A 141 7.81 -7.94 10.57
N VAL A 142 6.98 -7.13 9.91
CA VAL A 142 6.15 -7.59 8.80
C VAL A 142 6.75 -7.19 7.47
N ILE A 143 6.84 -5.90 7.17
CA ILE A 143 7.18 -5.42 5.83
C ILE A 143 8.66 -5.72 5.50
N ARG A 144 9.61 -5.26 6.32
CA ARG A 144 11.05 -5.43 6.04
C ARG A 144 11.52 -6.87 6.00
N LYS A 145 10.91 -7.77 6.78
CA LYS A 145 11.27 -9.20 6.78
C LYS A 145 10.70 -9.96 5.58
N LYS A 146 9.53 -9.55 5.08
CA LYS A 146 8.85 -10.23 3.96
C LYS A 146 9.28 -9.71 2.60
N PHE A 147 9.57 -8.41 2.49
CA PHE A 147 9.80 -7.74 1.21
C PHE A 147 11.23 -7.22 1.12
N ARG A 148 11.95 -7.64 0.07
CA ARG A 148 13.25 -7.06 -0.31
C ARG A 148 13.05 -5.86 -1.23
N GLU A 149 12.36 -4.85 -0.72
CA GLU A 149 11.92 -3.71 -1.52
C GLU A 149 12.34 -2.39 -0.87
N PRO A 150 13.46 -1.78 -1.29
CA PRO A 150 14.01 -0.58 -0.66
C PRO A 150 13.14 0.67 -0.87
N ARG A 151 12.28 0.71 -1.91
CA ARG A 151 11.43 1.88 -2.19
C ARG A 151 10.35 2.10 -1.12
N ILE A 152 10.07 1.09 -0.28
CA ILE A 152 9.12 1.17 0.84
C ILE A 152 9.48 2.29 1.82
N HIS A 153 10.76 2.62 1.99
CA HIS A 153 11.19 3.71 2.86
C HIS A 153 10.67 5.09 2.40
N PHE A 154 10.29 5.21 1.13
CA PHE A 154 9.67 6.41 0.57
C PHE A 154 8.13 6.37 0.61
N ALA A 155 7.55 5.25 1.03
CA ALA A 155 6.12 4.96 1.03
C ALA A 155 5.51 4.88 2.44
N LEU A 156 6.31 4.52 3.46
CA LEU A 156 5.91 4.55 4.86
C LEU A 156 6.11 5.95 5.44
N VAL A 157 5.01 6.65 5.68
CA VAL A 157 5.07 8.03 6.17
C VAL A 157 4.91 8.05 7.67
N CYS A 158 6.02 8.32 8.36
CA CYS A 158 6.08 8.38 9.81
C CYS A 158 5.53 9.69 10.40
N ALA A 159 5.03 10.61 9.57
CA ALA A 159 4.55 11.96 9.94
C ALA A 159 5.58 12.86 10.66
N ALA A 160 6.89 12.58 10.54
CA ALA A 160 7.95 13.50 10.93
C ALA A 160 8.38 14.38 9.75
N LEU A 161 8.86 15.60 10.00
CA LEU A 161 9.31 16.56 8.96
C LEU A 161 10.35 15.97 7.98
N GLY A 162 11.20 15.06 8.46
CA GLY A 162 12.19 14.37 7.63
C GLY A 162 11.61 13.28 6.70
N CYS A 163 10.44 12.74 7.03
CA CYS A 163 9.84 11.61 6.31
C CYS A 163 9.32 12.02 4.92
N PRO A 164 9.20 11.05 3.99
CA PRO A 164 8.57 11.27 2.69
C PRO A 164 7.16 11.85 2.84
N VAL A 165 6.68 12.53 1.80
CA VAL A 165 5.30 13.02 1.75
C VAL A 165 4.32 11.85 1.61
N LEU A 166 3.16 11.97 2.27
CA LEU A 166 2.09 10.99 2.10
C LEU A 166 1.52 11.10 0.68
N ARG A 167 1.37 9.95 0.03
CA ARG A 167 0.74 9.85 -1.28
C ARG A 167 -0.74 10.21 -1.17
N GLY A 168 -1.22 11.06 -2.08
CA GLY A 168 -2.64 11.45 -2.17
C GLY A 168 -3.57 10.39 -2.78
N GLU A 169 -3.14 9.12 -2.83
CA GLU A 169 -3.97 7.98 -3.24
C GLU A 169 -3.47 6.72 -2.55
N ALA A 170 -4.34 5.72 -2.40
CA ALA A 170 -3.97 4.47 -1.76
C ALA A 170 -3.08 3.62 -2.69
N TYR A 171 -2.21 2.81 -2.09
CA TYR A 171 -1.46 1.81 -2.82
C TYR A 171 -2.35 0.67 -3.28
N ARG A 172 -2.07 0.10 -4.46
CA ARG A 172 -2.82 -1.03 -5.01
C ARG A 172 -1.86 -2.08 -5.52
N GLY A 173 -2.16 -3.37 -5.34
CA GLY A 173 -1.28 -4.44 -5.82
C GLY A 173 -0.99 -4.35 -7.31
N ASP A 174 -2.00 -4.02 -8.11
CA ASP A 174 -1.87 -3.87 -9.57
C ASP A 174 -1.03 -2.67 -10.04
N ARG A 175 -0.66 -1.75 -9.13
CA ARG A 175 0.15 -0.56 -9.46
C ARG A 175 1.33 -0.35 -8.51
N ILE A 176 1.60 -1.29 -7.61
CA ILE A 176 2.49 -1.07 -6.47
C ILE A 176 3.89 -0.64 -6.92
N ASP A 177 4.45 -1.28 -7.94
CA ASP A 177 5.78 -0.95 -8.46
C ASP A 177 5.83 0.47 -9.01
N GLN A 178 4.86 0.86 -9.83
CA GLN A 178 4.78 2.20 -10.39
C GLN A 178 4.60 3.26 -9.29
N GLN A 179 3.79 2.99 -8.27
CA GLN A 179 3.56 3.91 -7.16
C GLN A 179 4.79 4.06 -6.27
N LEU A 180 5.55 2.99 -6.07
CA LEU A 180 6.81 3.01 -5.32
C LEU A 180 7.90 3.79 -6.08
N ASP A 181 8.01 3.60 -7.39
CA ASP A 181 8.95 4.37 -8.23
C ASP A 181 8.65 5.86 -8.22
N ASP A 182 7.38 6.23 -8.39
CA ASP A 182 6.95 7.63 -8.34
C ASP A 182 7.27 8.27 -6.98
N GLN A 183 7.01 7.57 -5.87
CA GLN A 183 7.39 8.07 -4.54
C GLN A 183 8.91 8.24 -4.36
N ALA A 184 9.70 7.27 -4.82
CA ALA A 184 11.15 7.35 -4.75
C ALA A 184 11.66 8.56 -5.55
N HIS A 185 11.15 8.74 -6.77
CA HIS A 185 11.49 9.86 -7.64
C HIS A 185 11.15 11.22 -6.99
N ARG A 186 9.93 11.38 -6.48
CA ARG A 186 9.51 12.61 -5.78
C ARG A 186 10.38 12.90 -4.56
N PHE A 187 10.70 11.89 -3.76
CA PHE A 187 11.57 12.09 -2.60
C PHE A 187 12.98 12.51 -3.00
N LEU A 188 13.55 11.87 -4.02
CA LEU A 188 14.91 12.12 -4.47
C LEU A 188 15.07 13.47 -5.17
N LEU A 189 14.11 13.85 -6.02
CA LEU A 189 14.28 14.98 -6.93
C LEU A 189 13.46 16.21 -6.53
N GLU A 190 12.30 16.03 -5.91
CA GLU A 190 11.36 17.12 -5.62
C GLU A 190 11.46 17.59 -4.16
N SER A 191 12.46 17.11 -3.42
CA SER A 191 12.77 17.54 -2.06
C SER A 191 14.16 18.18 -1.98
N PRO A 192 14.39 19.37 -2.55
CA PRO A 192 15.73 19.99 -2.63
C PRO A 192 16.34 20.34 -1.26
N THR A 193 15.49 20.46 -0.23
CA THR A 193 15.95 20.61 1.16
C THR A 193 16.50 19.31 1.75
N LYS A 194 16.12 18.16 1.19
CA LYS A 194 16.50 16.81 1.64
C LYS A 194 17.63 16.22 0.80
N ASN A 195 17.58 16.41 -0.51
CA ASN A 195 18.55 15.86 -1.45
C ASN A 195 18.96 16.96 -2.44
N ARG A 196 20.26 17.29 -2.52
CA ARG A 196 20.78 18.26 -3.50
C ARG A 196 22.25 18.01 -3.83
N VAL A 197 22.64 18.36 -5.05
CA VAL A 197 24.02 18.36 -5.50
C VAL A 197 24.50 19.80 -5.57
N ASP A 198 25.53 20.13 -4.80
CA ASP A 198 26.30 21.34 -4.97
C ASP A 198 27.44 21.06 -5.95
N VAL A 199 27.28 21.56 -7.18
CA VAL A 199 28.25 21.33 -8.26
C VAL A 199 29.53 22.13 -8.04
N THR A 200 29.43 23.32 -7.44
CA THR A 200 30.57 24.21 -7.19
C THR A 200 31.49 23.62 -6.14
N SER A 201 30.92 23.10 -5.04
CA SER A 201 31.70 22.44 -3.98
C SER A 201 31.86 20.93 -4.18
N ARG A 202 31.31 20.37 -5.26
CA ARG A 202 31.28 18.91 -5.56
C ARG A 202 30.74 18.07 -4.41
N THR A 203 29.73 18.57 -3.71
CA THR A 203 29.16 17.95 -2.51
C THR A 203 27.75 17.42 -2.79
N LEU A 204 27.50 16.16 -2.46
CA LEU A 204 26.15 15.60 -2.40
C LEU A 204 25.60 15.74 -0.98
N HIS A 205 24.52 16.48 -0.83
CA HIS A 205 23.72 16.49 0.40
C HIS A 205 22.58 15.49 0.22
N ALA A 206 22.51 14.50 1.09
CA ALA A 206 21.48 13.47 1.06
C ALA A 206 20.74 13.40 2.40
N SER A 207 19.48 12.98 2.35
CA SER A 207 18.63 12.88 3.53
C SER A 207 19.19 11.87 4.55
N PRO A 208 19.10 12.14 5.87
CA PRO A 208 19.42 11.16 6.90
C PRO A 208 18.62 9.85 6.80
N ILE A 209 17.52 9.84 6.04
CA ILE A 209 16.74 8.61 5.78
C ILE A 209 17.62 7.49 5.21
N PHE A 210 18.68 7.82 4.46
CA PHE A 210 19.61 6.82 3.95
C PHE A 210 20.46 6.19 5.05
N ASN A 211 20.68 6.84 6.19
CA ASN A 211 21.47 6.29 7.30
C ASN A 211 20.63 5.48 8.29
N TRP A 212 19.31 5.70 8.33
CA TRP A 212 18.44 5.04 9.31
C TRP A 212 18.06 3.61 8.93
N TYR A 213 18.34 3.21 7.68
CA TYR A 213 17.77 2.01 7.09
C TYR A 213 18.77 1.14 6.29
N ILE A 214 20.08 1.42 6.38
CA ILE A 214 21.16 0.51 5.93
C ILE A 214 21.35 -0.60 6.97
#